data_AF-A0A849E5E2-F1
#
_entry.id   AF-A0A849E5E2-F1
#
_cell.length_a   1.000
_cell.length_b   1.000
_cell.length_c   1.000
_cell.angle_alpha   90.00
_cell.angle_beta   90.00
_cell.angle_gamma   90.00
#
_symmetry.space_group_name_H-M   'P 1'
#
loop_
_entity.id
_entity.type
_entity.pdbx_description
1 polymer ?
#
loop_
_entity_poly.entity_id
_entity_poly.type
_entity_poly.pdbx_seq_one_letter_code
_entity_poly.pdbx_strand_id
1 'polypeptide(L)' 'GVLTIKGKKNSEHEEEGENFYISERSFGSFSRAFRLPDGVDEEAVAASFDKGVLTVTLPKMSKTKTDARRVPVEKK' A
#
# COMPACT_ATOMS: atom_id res chain seq x y z
N GLY A 1 8.01 10.00 3.20
CA GLY A 1 7.00 10.45 2.21
C GLY A 1 5.62 9.87 2.48
N VAL A 2 4.64 10.14 1.60
CA VAL A 2 3.29 9.53 1.63
C VAL A 2 3.07 8.70 0.36
N LEU A 3 2.80 7.41 0.51
CA LEU A 3 2.39 6.56 -0.61
C LEU A 3 0.87 6.67 -0.80
N THR A 4 0.45 7.04 -2.00
CA THR A 4 -0.97 7.16 -2.34
C THR A 4 -1.34 6.17 -3.44
N ILE A 5 -2.33 5.32 -3.17
CA ILE A 5 -2.90 4.34 -4.10
C ILE A 5 -4.27 4.84 -4.53
N LYS A 6 -4.46 5.09 -5.83
CA LYS A 6 -5.76 5.48 -6.42
C LYS A 6 -6.14 4.52 -7.52
N GLY A 7 -7.42 4.26 -7.66
CA GLY A 7 -7.94 3.45 -8.76
C GLY A 7 -9.44 3.60 -8.90
N LYS A 8 -9.97 3.02 -9.98
CA LYS A 8 -11.41 2.92 -10.22
C LYS A 8 -11.73 1.47 -10.57
N LYS A 9 -12.65 0.88 -9.84
CA LYS A 9 -13.25 -0.41 -10.19
C LYS A 9 -14.50 -0.10 -11.02
N ASN A 10 -14.40 -0.28 -12.33
CA ASN A 10 -15.55 -0.16 -13.22
C ASN A 10 -16.49 -1.37 -13.04
N SER A 11 -17.79 -1.13 -13.14
CA SER A 11 -18.77 -2.20 -13.34
C SER A 11 -18.92 -2.37 -14.84
N GLU A 12 -18.42 -3.47 -15.38
CA GLU A 12 -18.72 -3.87 -16.76
C GLU A 12 -20.06 -4.60 -16.71
N HIS A 13 -21.14 -3.83 -16.59
CA HIS A 13 -22.48 -4.37 -16.75
C HIS A 13 -23.38 -3.27 -17.34
N GLU A 14 -23.31 -3.21 -18.67
CA GLU A 14 -24.32 -2.65 -19.54
C GLU A 14 -25.18 -3.84 -19.96
N GLU A 15 -26.19 -4.19 -19.17
CA GLU A 15 -27.25 -5.10 -19.60
C GLU A 15 -28.58 -4.51 -19.13
N GLU A 16 -29.27 -3.94 -20.12
CA GLU A 16 -30.66 -3.55 -20.08
C GLU A 16 -31.51 -4.78 -19.73
N GLY A 17 -32.18 -4.74 -18.58
CA GLY A 17 -33.27 -5.65 -18.28
C GLY A 17 -32.86 -6.98 -17.62
N GLU A 18 -33.63 -7.34 -16.60
CA GLU A 18 -33.72 -8.66 -15.98
C GLU A 18 -32.67 -9.02 -14.88
N ASN A 19 -33.11 -8.75 -13.64
CA ASN A 19 -32.97 -9.61 -12.45
C ASN A 19 -31.61 -9.68 -11.72
N PHE A 20 -31.16 -8.54 -11.16
CA PHE A 20 -30.39 -8.57 -9.92
C PHE A 20 -31.30 -8.28 -8.73
N TYR A 21 -31.50 -9.27 -7.84
CA TYR A 21 -32.20 -9.02 -6.57
C TYR A 21 -31.32 -8.24 -5.59
N ILE A 22 -30.00 -8.53 -5.53
CA ILE A 22 -29.01 -7.85 -4.68
C ILE A 22 -27.62 -7.89 -5.35
N SER A 23 -26.86 -6.79 -5.25
CA SER A 23 -25.44 -6.73 -5.59
C SER A 23 -24.63 -6.29 -4.36
N GLU A 24 -23.85 -7.21 -3.79
CA GLU A 24 -22.99 -6.94 -2.63
C GLU A 24 -21.62 -6.36 -3.02
N ARG A 25 -21.29 -6.38 -4.31
CA ARG A 25 -19.99 -5.94 -4.82
C ARG A 25 -19.97 -4.42 -4.93
N SER A 26 -19.12 -3.76 -4.14
CA SER A 26 -18.88 -2.32 -4.29
C SER A 26 -18.08 -2.02 -5.57
N PHE A 27 -18.51 -0.99 -6.30
CA PHE A 27 -17.85 -0.43 -7.49
C PHE A 27 -17.59 1.07 -7.27
N GLY A 28 -16.69 1.65 -8.07
CA GLY A 28 -16.38 3.08 -7.98
C GLY A 28 -14.89 3.39 -7.79
N SER A 29 -14.59 4.66 -7.55
CA SER A 29 -13.24 5.14 -7.27
C SER A 29 -12.81 4.82 -5.84
N PHE A 30 -11.53 4.54 -5.64
CA PHE A 30 -10.93 4.37 -4.33
C PHE A 30 -9.60 5.11 -4.24
N SER A 31 -9.28 5.58 -3.03
CA SER A 31 -8.01 6.23 -2.71
C SER A 31 -7.59 5.81 -1.31
N ARG A 32 -6.35 5.34 -1.15
CA ARG A 32 -5.73 5.04 0.15
C ARG A 32 -4.38 5.72 0.24
N ALA A 33 -4.08 6.31 1.38
CA ALA A 33 -2.80 6.95 1.64
C ALA A 33 -2.13 6.30 2.86
N PHE A 34 -0.83 6.03 2.74
CA PHE A 34 0.00 5.44 3.78
C PHE A 34 1.17 6.36 4.07
N ARG A 35 1.39 6.71 5.34
CA ARG A 35 2.63 7.37 5.74
C ARG A 35 3.75 6.33 5.70
N LEU A 36 4.81 6.64 4.99
CA LEU A 36 5.98 5.78 4.94
C LEU A 36 6.90 6.07 6.13
N PRO A 37 7.48 5.04 6.75
CA PRO A 37 8.55 5.24 7.72
C PRO A 37 9.77 5.87 7.02
N ASP A 38 10.64 6.49 7.82
CA ASP A 38 11.93 6.96 7.31
C ASP A 38 12.81 5.77 6.88
N GLY A 39 13.68 6.02 5.90
CA GLY A 39 14.60 5.00 5.39
C GLY A 39 13.97 4.01 4.40
N VAL A 40 12.92 4.41 3.68
CA VAL A 40 12.51 3.72 2.45
C VAL A 40 13.41 4.20 1.30
N ASP A 41 13.88 3.27 0.48
CA ASP A 41 14.58 3.59 -0.78
C ASP A 41 13.54 3.84 -1.88
N GLU A 42 13.31 5.12 -2.17
CA GLU A 42 12.24 5.57 -3.08
C GLU A 42 12.53 5.20 -4.55
N GLU A 43 13.80 5.08 -4.95
CA GLU A 43 14.19 4.73 -6.32
C GLU A 43 13.97 3.24 -6.64
N ALA A 44 13.98 2.39 -5.61
CA ALA A 44 13.83 0.94 -5.74
C ALA A 44 12.41 0.43 -5.44
N VAL A 45 11.41 1.33 -5.36
CA VAL A 45 10.01 0.94 -5.16
C VAL A 45 9.48 0.19 -6.38
N ALA A 46 8.86 -0.96 -6.15
CA ALA A 46 8.28 -1.79 -7.20
C ALA A 46 6.82 -2.15 -6.89
N ALA A 47 6.02 -2.34 -7.93
CA ALA A 47 4.63 -2.78 -7.80
C ALA A 47 4.28 -3.87 -8.81
N SER A 48 3.45 -4.82 -8.42
CA SER A 48 2.89 -5.85 -9.28
C SER A 48 1.40 -6.05 -9.01
N PHE A 49 0.64 -6.37 -10.06
CA PHE A 49 -0.78 -6.64 -9.96
C PHE A 49 -1.07 -8.00 -10.59
N ASP A 50 -1.49 -8.95 -9.78
CA ASP A 50 -1.84 -10.30 -10.23
C ASP A 50 -3.12 -10.76 -9.55
N LYS A 51 -4.01 -11.41 -10.31
CA LYS A 51 -5.28 -12.00 -9.82
C LYS A 51 -6.11 -11.07 -8.92
N GLY A 52 -6.15 -9.78 -9.24
CA GLY A 52 -6.94 -8.80 -8.49
C GLY A 52 -6.26 -8.21 -7.25
N VAL A 53 -4.98 -8.54 -6.99
CA VAL A 53 -4.23 -8.07 -5.84
C VAL A 53 -3.05 -7.20 -6.28
N LEU A 54 -3.03 -5.95 -5.79
CA LEU A 54 -1.90 -5.04 -5.95
C LEU A 54 -0.90 -5.26 -4.81
N THR A 55 0.33 -5.67 -5.15
CA THR A 55 1.45 -5.78 -4.23
C THR A 55 2.41 -4.63 -4.48
N VAL A 56 2.74 -3.85 -3.43
CA VAL A 56 3.71 -2.76 -3.50
C VAL A 56 4.86 -3.10 -2.55
N THR A 57 6.08 -3.16 -3.09
CA THR A 57 7.31 -3.48 -2.35
C THR A 57 8.09 -2.21 -2.10
N LEU A 58 8.32 -1.91 -0.83
CA LEU A 58 9.04 -0.72 -0.35
C LEU A 58 10.34 -1.18 0.33
N PRO A 59 11.46 -1.24 -0.39
CA PRO A 59 12.73 -1.65 0.20
C PRO A 59 13.21 -0.62 1.23
N LYS A 60 13.86 -1.11 2.28
CA LYS A 60 14.52 -0.24 3.27
C LYS A 60 15.92 0.13 2.75
N MET A 61 16.35 1.35 3.02
CA MET A 61 17.72 1.78 2.80
C MET A 61 18.67 0.89 3.61
N SER A 62 19.77 0.48 2.99
CA SER A 62 20.78 -0.42 3.57
C SER A 62 21.53 0.15 4.78
N LYS A 63 21.33 1.43 5.13
CA LYS A 63 22.08 2.16 6.17
C LYS A 63 21.60 1.94 7.60
N THR A 64 20.64 1.06 7.86
CA THR A 64 20.17 0.80 9.23
C THR A 64 20.64 -0.56 9.73
N LYS A 65 21.96 -0.75 9.83
CA LYS A 65 22.49 -1.54 10.94
C LYS A 65 22.36 -0.66 12.18
N THR A 66 21.25 -0.79 12.89
CA THR A 66 21.17 -0.29 14.26
C THR A 66 22.07 -1.21 15.08
N ASP A 67 23.37 -0.95 15.08
CA ASP A 67 24.23 -1.47 16.14
C ASP A 67 23.71 -0.83 17.42
N ALA A 68 22.94 -1.61 18.17
CA ALA A 68 22.38 -1.17 19.44
C ALA A 68 23.54 -0.68 20.33
N ARG A 69 23.65 0.63 20.49
CA ARG A 69 24.68 1.22 21.34
C ARG A 69 24.25 1.07 22.79
N ARG A 70 24.93 0.18 23.53
CA ARG A 70 24.77 0.11 24.99
C ARG A 70 25.37 1.37 25.60
N VAL A 71 24.54 2.20 26.24
CA VAL A 71 24.98 3.39 26.97
C VAL A 71 25.17 3.00 28.44
N PRO A 72 26.39 3.10 29.00
CA PRO A 72 26.61 2.84 30.42
C PRO A 72 25.96 3.94 31.28
N VAL A 73 25.34 3.54 32.40
CA VAL A 73 24.76 4.47 33.37
C VAL A 73 25.76 4.67 34.51
N GLU A 74 26.22 5.91 34.71
CA GLU A 74 27.07 6.25 35.85
C GLU A 74 26.24 6.48 37.12
N LYS A 75 26.70 5.97 38.26
CA LYS A 75 26.13 6.26 39.58
C LYS A 75 26.79 7.53 40.14
N LYS A 76 25.97 8.44 40.67
CA LYS A 76 26.41 9.56 41.50
C LYS A 76 26.89 9.08 42.86
#